data_AF-A0A432MME5-F1
#
_entry.id   AF-A0A432MME5-F1
#
_cell.length_a   1.000
_cell.length_b   1.000
_cell.length_c   1.000
_cell.angle_alpha   90.00
_cell.angle_beta   90.00
_cell.angle_gamma   90.00
#
_symmetry.space_group_name_H-M   'P 1'
#
loop_
_entity.id
_entity.type
_entity.pdbx_description
1 polymer ?
#
loop_
_entity_poly.entity_id
_entity_poly.type
_entity_poly.pdbx_seq_one_letter_code
_entity_poly.pdbx_strand_id
1 'polypeptide(L)'
;MAFLGVRVPAKASVALLAALVLPAVGRAQDEPGAATRMAAAGRYQGANYCHQCHAQPIAVNQANGVLDWCLMTEFSTWRTVDKHSMAFAVLEGPRGREMGEKLGVDVTQPESGCLSCHAQNFDQQELTAGFSFQDGVNCEVCHGPSGNWAAPHVLATWRENTPEQKAELGMWDLRNPEVQSELCLSCHVGNAQLGRVVTHPMYAAGHPPLPSVDVARFVRNIPQHWRSKDDIPWWKQAPEPIRQANGIAEAKLYGVELTMVGNVIALRESMRLLADRADLDAASPDRLHRWPELYLNETVKDDPRFEDPGQLPSLAESRWPEMAMTHADCLSCHHDLRFPGWRQRRGYEHAPPGRPLPRSFPLALIDLNIERFGDESDRSEFDRRLDRLYDAFASRPFGRADEVRDAARELERWADTFHSRRLASAQFDKETATGLIRRLCEQNQSAIPDYDTARQIASAIQVIYWDLADQGADSSDGHDQILGILDHWDKVLNLGRYPKSEDRDALSLEIIRRLANDPDLAGFGAWTPLALGFPDDPDVYWNASRPDANELLDTIRGKLIPDNVRQKYVSPEFKEPLQEINNAGLKIALERASQYDPYRFQAELVQLGQLLMGLAAE
;
A
#
# COMPACT_ATOMS: atom_id res chain seq x y z
N MET A 1 1.98 -22.33 -81.81
CA MET A 1 3.08 -23.18 -82.31
C MET A 1 3.69 -23.90 -81.13
N ALA A 2 3.55 -25.22 -81.08
CA ALA A 2 4.24 -26.10 -80.14
C ALA A 2 5.75 -26.08 -80.40
N PHE A 3 6.57 -26.43 -79.40
CA PHE A 3 7.44 -27.61 -79.47
C PHE A 3 8.13 -27.90 -78.12
N LEU A 4 8.20 -29.19 -77.82
CA LEU A 4 8.89 -29.86 -76.73
C LEU A 4 10.37 -30.15 -77.08
N GLY A 5 11.20 -30.34 -76.04
CA GLY A 5 12.53 -30.98 -76.09
C GLY A 5 13.44 -30.50 -74.94
N VAL A 6 13.42 -31.09 -73.73
CA VAL A 6 14.09 -32.30 -73.21
C VAL A 6 15.58 -32.13 -72.80
N ARG A 7 15.78 -32.13 -71.47
CA ARG A 7 16.83 -32.72 -70.56
C ARG A 7 18.32 -32.25 -70.57
N VAL A 8 18.73 -31.59 -69.45
CA VAL A 8 19.48 -32.09 -68.25
C VAL A 8 20.82 -32.84 -68.51
N PRO A 9 21.93 -32.71 -67.71
CA PRO A 9 21.98 -32.53 -66.25
C PRO A 9 22.99 -31.54 -65.64
N ALA A 10 22.79 -31.33 -64.33
CA ALA A 10 23.60 -30.57 -63.37
C ALA A 10 24.48 -31.46 -62.48
N LYS A 11 25.55 -30.86 -61.92
CA LYS A 11 26.09 -30.99 -60.53
C LYS A 11 27.37 -30.12 -60.41
N ALA A 12 27.38 -29.09 -59.54
CA ALA A 12 28.05 -29.04 -58.21
C ALA A 12 29.54 -28.66 -58.31
N SER A 13 30.20 -27.76 -57.56
CA SER A 13 29.98 -27.13 -56.25
C SER A 13 30.94 -25.92 -56.04
N VAL A 14 30.45 -24.92 -55.28
CA VAL A 14 31.09 -24.11 -54.21
C VAL A 14 32.39 -23.31 -54.48
N ALA A 15 32.28 -21.97 -54.33
CA ALA A 15 33.25 -21.14 -53.60
C ALA A 15 32.58 -19.89 -53.01
N LEU A 16 33.06 -19.52 -51.83
CA LEU A 16 32.55 -18.61 -50.80
C LEU A 16 32.74 -17.12 -51.16
N LEU A 17 31.78 -16.25 -50.85
CA LEU A 17 31.98 -14.80 -50.79
C LEU A 17 31.22 -14.21 -49.60
N ALA A 18 31.99 -13.63 -48.68
CA ALA A 18 31.54 -13.00 -47.44
C ALA A 18 30.77 -11.70 -47.72
N ALA A 19 29.59 -11.55 -47.10
CA ALA A 19 28.87 -10.29 -47.01
C ALA A 19 28.81 -9.86 -45.53
N LEU A 20 29.38 -8.69 -45.25
CA LEU A 20 29.28 -7.98 -43.97
C LEU A 20 27.81 -7.65 -43.68
N VAL A 21 27.27 -8.24 -42.60
CA VAL A 21 25.99 -7.83 -42.00
C VAL A 21 26.33 -6.86 -40.87
N LEU A 22 25.99 -5.59 -41.05
CA LEU A 22 25.92 -4.62 -39.95
C LEU A 22 24.71 -5.01 -39.07
N PRO A 23 24.85 -5.10 -37.74
CA PRO A 23 23.71 -5.40 -36.88
C PRO A 23 22.80 -4.17 -36.85
N ALA A 24 21.57 -4.34 -37.35
CA ALA A 24 20.50 -3.39 -37.12
C ALA A 24 20.25 -3.34 -35.61
N VAL A 25 20.54 -2.18 -35.01
CA VAL A 25 20.07 -1.83 -33.66
C VAL A 25 18.56 -1.74 -33.75
N GLY A 26 17.87 -2.84 -33.46
CA GLY A 26 16.42 -2.85 -33.30
C GLY A 26 16.08 -2.01 -32.09
N ARG A 27 15.42 -0.88 -32.30
CA ARG A 27 14.62 -0.24 -31.25
C ARG A 27 13.62 -1.29 -30.78
N ALA A 28 13.78 -1.77 -29.56
CA ALA A 28 12.73 -2.49 -28.86
C ALA A 28 11.48 -1.63 -28.93
N GLN A 29 10.41 -2.18 -29.50
CA GLN A 29 9.10 -1.55 -29.39
C GLN A 29 8.74 -1.59 -27.91
N ASP A 30 8.56 -0.41 -27.31
CA ASP A 30 8.03 -0.28 -25.96
C ASP A 30 6.64 -0.95 -25.95
N GLU A 31 6.55 -2.11 -25.30
CA GLU A 31 5.28 -2.63 -24.81
C GLU A 31 4.68 -1.52 -23.92
N PRO A 32 3.43 -1.08 -24.14
CA PRO A 32 2.79 -0.12 -23.27
C PRO A 32 2.83 -0.66 -21.83
N GLY A 33 3.33 0.14 -20.89
CA GLY A 33 3.46 -0.25 -19.49
C GLY A 33 2.18 -0.94 -19.01
N ALA A 34 2.33 -2.11 -18.39
CA ALA A 34 1.20 -2.96 -18.00
C ALA A 34 0.11 -2.12 -17.32
N ALA A 35 -1.07 -2.04 -17.98
CA ALA A 35 -2.22 -1.33 -17.45
C ALA A 35 -2.53 -1.83 -16.03
N THR A 36 -2.88 -0.91 -15.12
CA THR A 36 -3.25 -1.23 -13.74
C THR A 36 -4.29 -2.33 -13.72
N ARG A 37 -4.07 -3.39 -12.91
CA ARG A 37 -4.94 -4.57 -12.84
C ARG A 37 -6.30 -4.29 -12.20
N MET A 38 -6.48 -3.08 -11.69
CA MET A 38 -7.68 -2.59 -11.02
C MET A 38 -8.44 -1.67 -11.97
N ALA A 39 -9.38 -2.24 -12.73
CA ALA A 39 -10.29 -1.46 -13.55
C ALA A 39 -11.15 -0.57 -12.62
N ALA A 40 -10.88 0.74 -12.63
CA ALA A 40 -11.58 1.73 -11.83
C ALA A 40 -12.84 2.29 -12.52
N ALA A 41 -13.01 2.00 -13.81
CA ALA A 41 -14.23 2.32 -14.54
C ALA A 41 -15.35 1.36 -14.13
N GLY A 42 -16.53 1.90 -13.82
CA GLY A 42 -17.68 1.10 -13.44
C GLY A 42 -18.66 1.85 -12.55
N ARG A 43 -19.73 1.15 -12.16
CA ARG A 43 -20.78 1.70 -11.32
C ARG A 43 -20.51 1.44 -9.84
N TYR A 44 -20.52 2.51 -9.05
CA TYR A 44 -20.24 2.52 -7.62
C TYR A 44 -21.49 2.91 -6.82
N GLN A 45 -21.82 2.08 -5.83
CA GLN A 45 -23.06 2.18 -5.07
C GLN A 45 -22.93 3.01 -3.78
N GLY A 46 -21.72 3.12 -3.23
CA GLY A 46 -21.44 3.76 -1.94
C GLY A 46 -21.52 2.79 -0.75
N ALA A 47 -20.90 3.20 0.36
CA ALA A 47 -20.72 2.35 1.55
C ALA A 47 -22.04 1.88 2.17
N ASN A 48 -23.09 2.71 2.06
CA ASN A 48 -24.41 2.41 2.59
C ASN A 48 -25.07 1.19 1.94
N TYR A 49 -24.66 0.82 0.73
CA TYR A 49 -25.13 -0.42 0.11
C TYR A 49 -24.57 -1.64 0.88
N CYS A 50 -23.29 -1.63 1.21
CA CYS A 50 -22.62 -2.68 1.99
C CYS A 50 -23.19 -2.80 3.41
N HIS A 51 -23.55 -1.67 4.04
CA HIS A 51 -24.17 -1.60 5.38
C HIS A 51 -25.42 -2.48 5.52
N GLN A 52 -26.20 -2.67 4.44
CA GLN A 52 -27.45 -3.44 4.50
C GLN A 52 -27.24 -4.90 4.95
N CYS A 53 -26.04 -5.43 4.74
CA CYS A 53 -25.67 -6.78 5.16
C CYS A 53 -24.51 -6.78 6.18
N HIS A 54 -23.46 -6.00 5.96
CA HIS A 54 -22.20 -6.06 6.72
C HIS A 54 -22.15 -5.20 7.99
N ALA A 55 -23.31 -4.83 8.54
CA ALA A 55 -23.38 -4.04 9.76
C ALA A 55 -23.20 -4.90 11.02
N GLN A 56 -23.91 -6.03 11.10
CA GLN A 56 -23.80 -6.99 12.20
C GLN A 56 -24.31 -8.37 11.77
N PRO A 57 -23.82 -9.46 12.38
CA PRO A 57 -24.36 -10.79 12.15
C PRO A 57 -25.80 -10.87 12.65
N ILE A 58 -26.63 -11.62 11.93
CA ILE A 58 -27.97 -12.01 12.35
C ILE A 58 -28.08 -13.52 12.51
N ALA A 59 -29.11 -14.00 13.22
CA ALA A 59 -29.32 -15.44 13.47
C ALA A 59 -29.26 -16.30 12.19
N VAL A 60 -29.75 -15.77 11.06
CA VAL A 60 -29.69 -16.45 9.76
C VAL A 60 -28.26 -16.61 9.25
N ASN A 61 -27.36 -15.64 9.48
CA ASN A 61 -25.95 -15.76 9.09
C ASN A 61 -25.28 -16.90 9.86
N GLN A 62 -25.55 -17.00 11.15
CA GLN A 62 -24.98 -18.06 11.98
C GLN A 62 -25.54 -19.44 11.59
N ALA A 63 -26.87 -19.56 11.46
CA ALA A 63 -27.52 -20.82 11.08
C ALA A 63 -27.02 -21.38 9.74
N ASN A 64 -26.61 -20.49 8.82
CA ASN A 64 -26.12 -20.86 7.49
C ASN A 64 -24.58 -20.93 7.38
N GLY A 65 -23.85 -20.86 8.51
CA GLY A 65 -22.37 -20.92 8.51
C GLY A 65 -21.69 -19.76 7.76
N VAL A 66 -22.37 -18.62 7.57
CA VAL A 66 -21.80 -17.45 6.86
C VAL A 66 -20.57 -16.92 7.59
N LEU A 67 -20.56 -17.08 8.91
CA LEU A 67 -19.57 -16.50 9.81
C LEU A 67 -18.21 -17.25 9.79
N ASP A 68 -18.19 -18.44 9.19
CA ASP A 68 -16.97 -19.19 8.84
C ASP A 68 -16.19 -18.54 7.69
N TRP A 69 -16.78 -17.55 7.02
CA TRP A 69 -16.21 -16.87 5.87
C TRP A 69 -16.13 -15.35 6.05
N CYS A 70 -17.20 -14.73 6.56
CA CYS A 70 -17.38 -13.28 6.63
C CYS A 70 -17.78 -12.90 8.06
N LEU A 71 -17.22 -11.83 8.61
CA LEU A 71 -17.48 -11.41 9.98
C LEU A 71 -18.88 -10.78 10.13
N MET A 72 -19.44 -10.29 9.03
CA MET A 72 -20.73 -9.56 8.95
C MET A 72 -20.71 -8.23 9.69
N THR A 73 -19.54 -7.72 10.05
CA THR A 73 -19.34 -6.52 10.87
C THR A 73 -18.42 -5.52 10.19
N GLU A 74 -18.12 -5.79 8.91
CA GLU A 74 -17.10 -5.09 8.17
C GLU A 74 -17.40 -3.60 8.06
N PHE A 75 -18.65 -3.25 7.79
CA PHE A 75 -19.10 -1.87 7.73
C PHE A 75 -18.99 -1.18 9.08
N SER A 76 -19.39 -1.84 10.17
CA SER A 76 -19.39 -1.25 11.51
C SER A 76 -17.97 -0.98 11.99
N THR A 77 -17.05 -1.93 11.82
CA THR A 77 -15.63 -1.71 12.14
C THR A 77 -15.03 -0.59 11.29
N TRP A 78 -15.24 -0.62 9.97
CA TRP A 78 -14.78 0.44 9.07
C TRP A 78 -15.30 1.82 9.47
N ARG A 79 -16.62 1.94 9.67
CA ARG A 79 -17.26 3.21 9.98
C ARG A 79 -16.80 3.77 11.32
N THR A 80 -16.53 2.93 12.32
CA THR A 80 -16.35 3.40 13.71
C THR A 80 -14.90 3.53 14.15
N VAL A 81 -13.98 2.72 13.63
CA VAL A 81 -12.58 2.71 14.12
C VAL A 81 -11.54 2.79 13.00
N ASP A 82 -11.91 2.58 11.74
CA ASP A 82 -10.99 2.73 10.62
C ASP A 82 -10.85 4.20 10.22
N LYS A 83 -9.60 4.68 10.13
CA LYS A 83 -9.25 6.03 9.67
C LYS A 83 -9.73 6.29 8.24
N HIS A 84 -9.87 5.24 7.43
CA HIS A 84 -10.31 5.35 6.03
C HIS A 84 -11.71 5.97 5.93
N SER A 85 -12.63 5.64 6.84
CA SER A 85 -13.97 6.24 6.91
C SER A 85 -13.97 7.71 7.36
N MET A 86 -12.85 8.18 7.92
CA MET A 86 -12.66 9.54 8.43
C MET A 86 -11.76 10.38 7.51
N ALA A 87 -11.27 9.80 6.39
CA ALA A 87 -10.28 10.43 5.55
C ALA A 87 -10.78 11.73 4.88
N PHE A 88 -12.07 11.81 4.53
CA PHE A 88 -12.65 13.06 4.02
C PHE A 88 -12.73 14.14 5.11
N ALA A 89 -12.98 13.75 6.37
CA ALA A 89 -13.15 14.70 7.46
C ALA A 89 -11.89 15.56 7.70
N VAL A 90 -10.69 15.05 7.42
CA VAL A 90 -9.46 15.83 7.58
C VAL A 90 -9.29 16.93 6.52
N LEU A 91 -9.94 16.81 5.35
CA LEU A 91 -9.90 17.83 4.29
C LEU A 91 -10.70 19.06 4.70
N GLU A 92 -11.86 18.87 5.33
CA GLU A 92 -12.67 19.95 5.84
C GLU A 92 -12.20 20.44 7.23
N GLY A 93 -11.17 19.81 7.82
CA GLY A 93 -10.56 20.21 9.09
C GLY A 93 -9.65 21.45 8.96
N PRO A 94 -9.15 22.01 10.08
CA PRO A 94 -8.34 23.22 10.06
C PRO A 94 -7.15 23.19 9.09
N ARG A 95 -6.36 22.10 9.08
CA ARG A 95 -5.21 21.97 8.16
C ARG A 95 -5.66 21.89 6.70
N GLY A 96 -6.69 21.12 6.40
CA GLY A 96 -7.16 20.96 5.02
C GLY A 96 -7.69 22.28 4.44
N ARG A 97 -8.40 23.07 5.25
CA ARG A 97 -8.80 24.44 4.88
C ARG A 97 -7.61 25.36 4.65
N GLU A 98 -6.63 25.36 5.56
CA GLU A 98 -5.39 26.15 5.42
C GLU A 98 -4.62 25.77 4.14
N MET A 99 -4.56 24.47 3.82
CA MET A 99 -3.98 23.99 2.58
C MET A 99 -4.74 24.49 1.36
N GLY A 100 -6.08 24.43 1.38
CA GLY A 100 -6.92 24.95 0.30
C GLY A 100 -6.72 26.44 0.06
N GLU A 101 -6.61 27.23 1.13
CA GLU A 101 -6.28 28.67 1.06
C GLU A 101 -4.89 28.92 0.44
N LYS A 102 -3.86 28.17 0.86
CA LYS A 102 -2.49 28.31 0.34
C LYS A 102 -2.33 27.85 -1.11
N LEU A 103 -3.14 26.86 -1.53
CA LEU A 103 -3.11 26.28 -2.87
C LEU A 103 -4.13 26.91 -3.83
N GLY A 104 -5.02 27.77 -3.33
CA GLY A 104 -6.08 28.38 -4.14
C GLY A 104 -7.11 27.37 -4.68
N VAL A 105 -7.36 26.28 -3.96
CA VAL A 105 -8.31 25.22 -4.35
C VAL A 105 -9.28 24.84 -3.23
N ASP A 106 -10.47 24.40 -3.59
CA ASP A 106 -11.37 23.72 -2.67
C ASP A 106 -10.97 22.24 -2.58
N VAL A 107 -10.28 21.88 -1.49
CA VAL A 107 -9.78 20.52 -1.23
C VAL A 107 -10.88 19.46 -1.11
N THR A 108 -12.15 19.87 -1.06
CA THR A 108 -13.29 18.96 -0.99
C THR A 108 -13.88 18.59 -2.36
N GLN A 109 -13.42 19.24 -3.43
CA GLN A 109 -13.91 19.00 -4.78
C GLN A 109 -13.05 17.94 -5.50
N PRO A 110 -13.65 17.10 -6.38
CA PRO A 110 -12.92 16.10 -7.17
C PRO A 110 -11.73 16.66 -7.95
N GLU A 111 -11.86 17.87 -8.48
CA GLU A 111 -10.86 18.53 -9.32
C GLU A 111 -9.62 18.99 -8.55
N SER A 112 -9.67 19.00 -7.21
CA SER A 112 -8.53 19.35 -6.36
C SER A 112 -7.44 18.27 -6.30
N GLY A 113 -7.76 17.03 -6.70
CA GLY A 113 -6.90 15.86 -6.57
C GLY A 113 -6.83 15.28 -5.14
N CYS A 114 -7.29 15.99 -4.11
CA CYS A 114 -7.25 15.50 -2.73
C CYS A 114 -8.15 14.27 -2.52
N LEU A 115 -9.31 14.23 -3.20
CA LEU A 115 -10.27 13.15 -3.09
C LEU A 115 -9.75 11.81 -3.61
N SER A 116 -8.75 11.78 -4.49
CA SER A 116 -8.21 10.53 -5.03
C SER A 116 -7.53 9.65 -3.98
N CYS A 117 -7.10 10.25 -2.85
CA CYS A 117 -6.56 9.55 -1.68
C CYS A 117 -7.48 9.61 -0.44
N HIS A 118 -8.28 10.67 -0.30
CA HIS A 118 -9.11 10.91 0.90
C HIS A 118 -10.58 10.50 0.73
N ALA A 119 -10.98 10.10 -0.47
CA ALA A 119 -12.30 9.58 -0.79
C ALA A 119 -12.22 8.58 -1.96
N GLN A 120 -13.36 8.20 -2.51
CA GLN A 120 -13.42 7.51 -3.80
C GLN A 120 -13.52 8.55 -4.93
N ASN A 121 -12.45 8.69 -5.71
CA ASN A 121 -12.44 9.55 -6.90
C ASN A 121 -11.62 8.88 -8.00
N PHE A 122 -12.30 8.27 -8.96
CA PHE A 122 -11.70 7.61 -10.11
C PHE A 122 -12.20 8.23 -11.41
N ASP A 123 -11.39 8.16 -12.45
CA ASP A 123 -11.85 8.46 -13.80
C ASP A 123 -12.91 7.47 -14.23
N GLN A 124 -13.92 7.97 -14.97
CA GLN A 124 -14.96 7.14 -15.58
C GLN A 124 -15.79 6.30 -14.58
N GLN A 125 -15.88 6.75 -13.32
CA GLN A 125 -16.81 6.16 -12.35
C GLN A 125 -18.25 6.65 -12.58
N GLU A 126 -19.21 5.74 -12.45
CA GLU A 126 -20.64 6.06 -12.41
C GLU A 126 -21.13 5.97 -10.96
N LEU A 127 -21.45 7.12 -10.36
CA LEU A 127 -21.90 7.19 -8.97
C LEU A 127 -23.42 7.08 -8.88
N THR A 128 -23.93 6.20 -8.01
CA THR A 128 -25.36 6.17 -7.71
C THR A 128 -25.78 7.30 -6.78
N ALA A 129 -27.10 7.55 -6.65
CA ALA A 129 -27.63 8.54 -5.73
C ALA A 129 -27.33 8.25 -4.24
N GLY A 130 -26.97 7.01 -3.89
CA GLY A 130 -26.59 6.63 -2.52
C GLY A 130 -25.12 6.85 -2.18
N PHE A 131 -24.31 7.29 -3.13
CA PHE A 131 -22.88 7.54 -2.96
C PHE A 131 -22.62 8.88 -2.26
N SER A 132 -21.55 8.95 -1.47
CA SER A 132 -21.09 10.18 -0.82
C SER A 132 -19.57 10.21 -0.66
N PHE A 133 -18.89 11.27 -1.10
CA PHE A 133 -17.45 11.47 -0.86
C PHE A 133 -17.12 11.59 0.64
N GLN A 134 -18.07 12.04 1.46
CA GLN A 134 -17.91 12.09 2.92
C GLN A 134 -17.79 10.72 3.59
N ASP A 135 -18.04 9.62 2.85
CA ASP A 135 -17.70 8.28 3.33
C ASP A 135 -16.19 8.06 3.41
N GLY A 136 -15.37 8.94 2.83
CA GLY A 136 -13.92 8.78 2.79
C GLY A 136 -13.52 7.59 1.90
N VAL A 137 -12.44 6.91 2.28
CA VAL A 137 -11.98 5.70 1.60
C VAL A 137 -12.92 4.56 2.00
N ASN A 138 -13.91 4.30 1.14
CA ASN A 138 -15.01 3.37 1.40
C ASN A 138 -14.72 1.93 0.92
N CYS A 139 -15.68 1.03 1.11
CA CYS A 139 -15.57 -0.39 0.73
C CYS A 139 -15.16 -0.59 -0.74
N GLU A 140 -15.71 0.18 -1.66
CA GLU A 140 -15.48 0.03 -3.11
C GLU A 140 -14.14 0.64 -3.56
N VAL A 141 -13.49 1.47 -2.73
CA VAL A 141 -12.10 1.91 -2.94
C VAL A 141 -11.12 0.76 -2.75
N CYS A 142 -11.52 -0.32 -2.07
CA CYS A 142 -10.70 -1.52 -1.91
C CYS A 142 -11.25 -2.73 -2.68
N HIS A 143 -12.58 -2.86 -2.77
CA HIS A 143 -13.23 -4.02 -3.40
C HIS A 143 -13.64 -3.81 -4.87
N GLY A 144 -13.48 -2.60 -5.41
CA GLY A 144 -13.85 -2.28 -6.79
C GLY A 144 -15.34 -1.94 -6.97
N PRO A 145 -15.75 -1.56 -8.20
CA PRO A 145 -17.10 -1.10 -8.52
C PRO A 145 -18.16 -2.19 -8.30
N SER A 146 -19.04 -2.02 -7.31
CA SER A 146 -20.00 -3.06 -6.92
C SER A 146 -21.20 -3.21 -7.86
N GLY A 147 -21.36 -2.36 -8.87
CA GLY A 147 -22.53 -2.36 -9.76
C GLY A 147 -22.85 -3.73 -10.39
N ASN A 148 -21.83 -4.54 -10.71
CA ASN A 148 -22.00 -5.83 -11.37
C ASN A 148 -21.85 -7.04 -10.42
N TRP A 149 -21.09 -6.91 -9.33
CA TRP A 149 -20.88 -8.02 -8.40
C TRP A 149 -21.78 -8.00 -7.16
N ALA A 150 -22.38 -6.88 -6.78
CA ALA A 150 -23.22 -6.77 -5.58
C ALA A 150 -24.41 -7.75 -5.55
N ALA A 151 -25.08 -7.94 -6.69
CA ALA A 151 -26.23 -8.84 -6.79
C ALA A 151 -25.84 -10.34 -6.73
N PRO A 152 -24.87 -10.84 -7.51
CA PRO A 152 -24.42 -12.23 -7.37
C PRO A 152 -23.70 -12.50 -6.03
N HIS A 153 -23.11 -11.48 -5.40
CA HIS A 153 -22.39 -11.58 -4.14
C HIS A 153 -23.21 -12.14 -2.97
N VAL A 154 -24.52 -11.83 -2.90
CA VAL A 154 -25.37 -12.29 -1.80
C VAL A 154 -25.78 -13.77 -1.93
N LEU A 155 -25.48 -14.41 -3.06
CA LEU A 155 -25.82 -15.81 -3.31
C LEU A 155 -24.79 -16.74 -2.65
N ALA A 156 -25.24 -17.88 -2.15
CA ALA A 156 -24.36 -18.89 -1.55
C ALA A 156 -23.26 -19.36 -2.52
N THR A 157 -23.58 -19.43 -3.82
CA THR A 157 -22.66 -19.82 -4.91
C THR A 157 -21.53 -18.81 -5.13
N TRP A 158 -21.63 -17.58 -4.62
CA TRP A 158 -20.57 -16.57 -4.76
C TRP A 158 -19.21 -17.06 -4.24
N ARG A 159 -19.24 -17.85 -3.16
CA ARG A 159 -18.01 -18.40 -2.54
C ARG A 159 -17.29 -19.39 -3.46
N GLU A 160 -18.03 -20.03 -4.36
CA GLU A 160 -17.53 -21.00 -5.31
C GLU A 160 -17.05 -20.35 -6.63
N ASN A 161 -17.15 -19.02 -6.76
CA ASN A 161 -16.54 -18.32 -7.88
C ASN A 161 -15.03 -18.14 -7.65
N THR A 162 -14.24 -18.42 -8.69
CA THR A 162 -12.82 -18.11 -8.76
C THR A 162 -12.57 -16.60 -8.68
N PRO A 163 -11.38 -16.14 -8.24
CA PRO A 163 -11.03 -14.72 -8.27
C PRO A 163 -11.22 -14.09 -9.66
N GLU A 164 -10.88 -14.81 -10.72
CA GLU A 164 -11.02 -14.35 -12.10
C GLU A 164 -12.49 -14.06 -12.45
N GLN A 165 -13.40 -14.98 -12.11
CA GLN A 165 -14.84 -14.79 -12.32
C GLN A 165 -15.40 -13.62 -11.51
N LYS A 166 -14.85 -13.35 -10.31
CA LYS A 166 -15.22 -12.18 -9.50
C LYS A 166 -14.67 -10.89 -10.11
N ALA A 167 -13.46 -10.93 -10.66
CA ALA A 167 -12.81 -9.81 -11.33
C ALA A 167 -13.50 -9.42 -12.64
N GLU A 168 -14.04 -10.39 -13.40
CA GLU A 168 -14.89 -10.12 -14.58
C GLU A 168 -16.13 -9.27 -14.25
N LEU A 169 -16.61 -9.36 -13.00
CA LEU A 169 -17.72 -8.55 -12.48
C LEU A 169 -17.24 -7.25 -11.80
N GLY A 170 -15.94 -6.95 -11.83
CA GLY A 170 -15.36 -5.73 -11.27
C GLY A 170 -14.90 -5.82 -9.81
N MET A 171 -14.90 -7.01 -9.18
CA MET A 171 -14.39 -7.17 -7.81
C MET A 171 -12.87 -7.33 -7.82
N TRP A 172 -12.16 -6.57 -6.99
CA TRP A 172 -10.70 -6.73 -6.85
C TRP A 172 -10.33 -7.83 -5.85
N ASP A 173 -9.37 -8.68 -6.21
CA ASP A 173 -8.94 -9.80 -5.38
C ASP A 173 -7.89 -9.38 -4.34
N LEU A 174 -8.36 -8.89 -3.19
CA LEU A 174 -7.49 -8.52 -2.07
C LEU A 174 -6.83 -9.71 -1.35
N ARG A 175 -7.15 -10.96 -1.72
CA ARG A 175 -6.40 -12.14 -1.22
C ARG A 175 -5.12 -12.38 -2.01
N ASN A 176 -5.02 -11.82 -3.21
CA ASN A 176 -3.79 -11.81 -3.97
C ASN A 176 -2.85 -10.75 -3.39
N PRO A 177 -1.66 -11.12 -2.86
CA PRO A 177 -0.75 -10.19 -2.21
C PRO A 177 -0.25 -9.09 -3.15
N GLU A 178 -0.15 -9.36 -4.45
CA GLU A 178 0.24 -8.36 -5.44
C GLU A 178 -0.85 -7.32 -5.65
N VAL A 179 -2.10 -7.74 -5.85
CA VAL A 179 -3.25 -6.85 -6.05
C VAL A 179 -3.48 -5.99 -4.80
N GLN A 180 -3.43 -6.61 -3.63
CA GLN A 180 -3.54 -5.90 -2.35
C GLN A 180 -2.42 -4.86 -2.19
N SER A 181 -1.17 -5.24 -2.49
CA SER A 181 -0.03 -4.32 -2.40
C SER A 181 -0.16 -3.16 -3.39
N GLU A 182 -0.48 -3.43 -4.65
CA GLU A 182 -0.68 -2.41 -5.69
C GLU A 182 -1.77 -1.41 -5.28
N LEU A 183 -2.90 -1.88 -4.75
CA LEU A 183 -3.95 -1.03 -4.21
C LEU A 183 -3.43 -0.14 -3.08
N CYS A 184 -2.84 -0.72 -2.03
CA CYS A 184 -2.41 0.06 -0.85
C CYS A 184 -1.36 1.11 -1.22
N LEU A 185 -0.38 0.71 -2.04
CA LEU A 185 0.73 1.56 -2.45
C LEU A 185 0.28 2.65 -3.43
N SER A 186 -0.79 2.45 -4.21
CA SER A 186 -1.30 3.49 -5.10
C SER A 186 -1.70 4.79 -4.38
N CYS A 187 -2.08 4.72 -3.09
CA CYS A 187 -2.30 5.90 -2.24
C CYS A 187 -1.09 6.24 -1.36
N HIS A 188 -0.46 5.21 -0.77
CA HIS A 188 0.57 5.40 0.26
C HIS A 188 1.98 5.67 -0.27
N VAL A 189 2.22 5.29 -1.53
CA VAL A 189 3.39 5.72 -2.33
C VAL A 189 2.94 6.77 -3.34
N GLY A 190 1.85 6.48 -4.04
CA GLY A 190 1.24 7.33 -5.06
C GLY A 190 1.12 6.59 -6.41
N ASN A 191 0.19 7.06 -7.24
CA ASN A 191 -0.04 6.55 -8.58
C ASN A 191 -0.49 7.71 -9.48
N ALA A 192 0.35 8.05 -10.45
CA ALA A 192 0.13 9.18 -11.34
C ALA A 192 -1.01 8.95 -12.35
N GLN A 193 -1.38 7.71 -12.65
CA GLN A 193 -2.50 7.43 -13.57
C GLN A 193 -3.84 7.61 -12.85
N LEU A 194 -3.90 7.29 -11.56
CA LEU A 194 -5.09 7.45 -10.70
C LEU A 194 -5.22 8.85 -10.06
N GLY A 195 -4.37 9.81 -10.44
CA GLY A 195 -4.35 11.15 -9.82
C GLY A 195 -3.98 11.14 -8.33
N ARG A 196 -3.32 10.07 -7.86
CA ARG A 196 -2.90 9.88 -6.47
C ARG A 196 -1.47 10.37 -6.29
N VAL A 197 -1.31 11.69 -6.34
CA VAL A 197 0.01 12.32 -6.31
C VAL A 197 0.03 13.39 -5.23
N VAL A 198 0.91 13.22 -4.24
CA VAL A 198 1.31 14.32 -3.35
C VAL A 198 2.43 15.09 -4.04
N THR A 199 2.40 16.41 -3.97
CA THR A 199 3.37 17.30 -4.63
C THR A 199 4.17 18.10 -3.60
N HIS A 200 5.31 18.65 -4.01
CA HIS A 200 6.08 19.57 -3.16
C HIS A 200 5.25 20.79 -2.70
N PRO A 201 4.42 21.44 -3.55
CA PRO A 201 3.45 22.45 -3.09
C PRO A 201 2.49 21.95 -2.01
N MET A 202 1.99 20.72 -2.10
CA MET A 202 1.12 20.15 -1.06
C MET A 202 1.87 20.01 0.27
N TYR A 203 3.11 19.52 0.25
CA TYR A 203 3.94 19.48 1.46
C TYR A 203 4.20 20.87 2.04
N ALA A 204 4.54 21.85 1.19
CA ALA A 204 4.73 23.25 1.60
C ALA A 204 3.44 23.88 2.17
N ALA A 205 2.28 23.49 1.65
CA ALA A 205 0.98 23.95 2.14
C ALA A 205 0.62 23.35 3.51
N GLY A 206 1.19 22.21 3.87
CA GLY A 206 1.02 21.58 5.19
C GLY A 206 0.64 20.10 5.17
N HIS A 207 0.68 19.43 4.00
CA HIS A 207 0.44 17.99 3.93
C HIS A 207 1.47 17.24 4.80
N PRO A 208 1.05 16.30 5.67
CA PRO A 208 1.98 15.47 6.42
C PRO A 208 2.87 14.61 5.50
N PRO A 209 4.16 14.39 5.81
CA PRO A 209 4.98 13.43 5.07
C PRO A 209 4.33 12.05 5.02
N LEU A 210 4.33 11.41 3.84
CA LEU A 210 3.91 10.02 3.73
C LEU A 210 5.00 9.11 4.32
N PRO A 211 4.73 8.36 5.40
CA PRO A 211 5.73 7.48 6.01
C PRO A 211 6.05 6.30 5.07
N SER A 212 7.21 5.69 5.26
CA SER A 212 7.49 4.38 4.66
C SER A 212 6.42 3.36 5.07
N VAL A 213 6.00 2.55 4.09
CA VAL A 213 4.96 1.53 4.23
C VAL A 213 5.55 0.15 3.96
N ASP A 214 5.44 -0.73 4.96
CA ASP A 214 5.48 -2.17 4.77
C ASP A 214 4.03 -2.65 4.70
N VAL A 215 3.64 -3.32 3.60
CA VAL A 215 2.23 -3.65 3.33
C VAL A 215 1.68 -4.62 4.37
N ALA A 216 2.43 -5.66 4.73
CA ALA A 216 1.96 -6.68 5.67
C ALA A 216 1.73 -6.10 7.07
N ARG A 217 2.69 -5.31 7.57
CA ARG A 217 2.55 -4.61 8.85
C ARG A 217 1.46 -3.56 8.82
N PHE A 218 1.31 -2.84 7.70
CA PHE A 218 0.24 -1.86 7.51
C PHE A 218 -1.14 -2.53 7.57
N VAL A 219 -1.32 -3.66 6.89
CA VAL A 219 -2.54 -4.48 6.91
C VAL A 219 -2.86 -4.95 8.33
N ARG A 220 -1.88 -5.43 9.12
CA ARG A 220 -2.09 -5.79 10.54
C ARG A 220 -2.49 -4.60 11.43
N ASN A 221 -2.11 -3.38 11.06
CA ASN A 221 -2.44 -2.15 11.82
C ASN A 221 -3.81 -1.54 11.50
N ILE A 222 -4.45 -1.97 10.41
CA ILE A 222 -5.82 -1.58 10.11
C ILE A 222 -6.75 -2.38 11.04
N PRO A 223 -7.80 -1.75 11.60
CA PRO A 223 -8.83 -2.49 12.32
C PRO A 223 -9.36 -3.64 11.46
N GLN A 224 -9.10 -4.87 11.89
CA GLN A 224 -9.43 -6.06 11.12
C GLN A 224 -10.95 -6.13 10.96
N HIS A 225 -11.36 -6.02 9.71
CA HIS A 225 -12.75 -6.12 9.28
C HIS A 225 -12.84 -7.10 8.10
N TRP A 226 -12.01 -8.12 8.16
CA TRP A 226 -11.99 -9.29 7.30
C TRP A 226 -11.37 -10.44 8.10
N ARG A 227 -11.48 -11.66 7.60
CA ARG A 227 -10.67 -12.79 8.08
C ARG A 227 -9.40 -12.86 7.25
N SER A 228 -8.24 -12.97 7.90
CA SER A 228 -6.99 -13.25 7.21
C SER A 228 -7.14 -14.50 6.35
N LYS A 229 -6.41 -14.58 5.25
CA LYS A 229 -6.50 -15.67 4.28
C LYS A 229 -6.39 -17.05 4.94
N ASP A 230 -5.51 -17.17 5.93
CA ASP A 230 -5.20 -18.41 6.65
C ASP A 230 -6.24 -18.74 7.74
N ASP A 231 -6.98 -17.73 8.21
CA ASP A 231 -7.93 -17.81 9.35
C ASP A 231 -9.39 -17.98 8.89
N ILE A 232 -9.62 -18.48 7.68
CA ILE A 232 -10.96 -18.72 7.14
C ILE A 232 -11.32 -20.21 7.32
N PRO A 233 -12.18 -20.57 8.28
CA PRO A 233 -12.59 -21.96 8.51
C PRO A 233 -13.21 -22.63 7.27
N TRP A 234 -13.93 -21.86 6.45
CA TRP A 234 -14.61 -22.38 5.26
C TRP A 234 -13.66 -23.05 4.25
N TRP A 235 -12.37 -22.73 4.26
CA TRP A 235 -11.41 -23.38 3.35
C TRP A 235 -11.29 -24.90 3.53
N LYS A 236 -11.53 -25.41 4.75
CA LYS A 236 -11.47 -26.85 5.05
C LYS A 236 -12.50 -27.67 4.27
N GLN A 237 -13.58 -27.03 3.85
CA GLN A 237 -14.70 -27.65 3.12
C GLN A 237 -14.84 -27.13 1.68
N ALA A 238 -13.98 -26.19 1.27
CA ALA A 238 -14.01 -25.61 -0.07
C ALA A 238 -13.53 -26.64 -1.12
N PRO A 239 -14.14 -26.67 -2.33
CA PRO A 239 -13.64 -27.51 -3.42
C PRO A 239 -12.19 -27.18 -3.75
N GLU A 240 -11.39 -28.22 -4.05
CA GLU A 240 -9.96 -28.07 -4.34
C GLU A 240 -9.65 -27.06 -5.46
N PRO A 241 -10.38 -27.02 -6.59
CA PRO A 241 -10.15 -26.00 -7.62
C PRO A 241 -10.35 -24.56 -7.11
N ILE A 242 -11.25 -24.35 -6.15
CA ILE A 242 -11.51 -23.03 -5.57
C ILE A 242 -10.42 -22.65 -4.59
N ARG A 243 -9.94 -23.59 -3.78
CA ARG A 243 -8.77 -23.39 -2.91
C ARG A 243 -7.55 -23.00 -3.74
N GLN A 244 -7.27 -23.74 -4.81
CA GLN A 244 -6.16 -23.48 -5.72
C GLN A 244 -6.27 -22.11 -6.39
N ALA A 245 -7.45 -21.77 -6.92
CA ALA A 245 -7.68 -20.46 -7.55
C ALA A 245 -7.50 -19.29 -6.57
N ASN A 246 -7.79 -19.46 -5.28
CA ASN A 246 -7.56 -18.45 -4.23
C ASN A 246 -6.15 -18.54 -3.62
N GLY A 247 -5.26 -19.38 -4.17
CA GLY A 247 -3.90 -19.57 -3.67
C GLY A 247 -3.85 -20.09 -2.24
N ILE A 248 -4.82 -20.92 -1.83
CA ILE A 248 -4.88 -21.57 -0.53
C ILE A 248 -4.14 -22.90 -0.63
N ALA A 249 -2.86 -22.89 -0.26
CA ALA A 249 -2.09 -24.11 -0.02
C ALA A 249 -2.07 -24.40 1.49
N GLU A 250 -1.98 -25.66 1.90
CA GLU A 250 -1.97 -26.06 3.32
C GLU A 250 -0.80 -25.48 4.13
N ALA A 251 0.20 -24.88 3.46
CA ALA A 251 1.46 -24.44 4.05
C ALA A 251 1.80 -22.96 3.82
N LYS A 252 0.89 -22.10 3.32
CA LYS A 252 1.21 -20.69 3.09
C LYS A 252 0.98 -19.85 4.35
N LEU A 253 2.05 -19.22 4.83
CA LEU A 253 2.05 -18.14 5.82
C LEU A 253 1.81 -16.82 5.10
N TYR A 254 0.56 -16.34 5.11
CA TYR A 254 0.16 -15.19 4.29
C TYR A 254 0.86 -13.89 4.68
N GLY A 255 1.17 -13.67 5.95
CA GLY A 255 1.93 -12.50 6.38
C GLY A 255 3.34 -12.49 5.78
N VAL A 256 4.01 -13.65 5.76
CA VAL A 256 5.32 -13.83 5.11
C VAL A 256 5.23 -13.59 3.59
N GLU A 257 4.22 -14.19 2.93
CA GLU A 257 3.95 -14.00 1.50
C GLU A 257 3.76 -12.51 1.18
N LEU A 258 2.90 -11.83 1.93
CA LEU A 258 2.60 -10.41 1.76
C LEU A 258 3.80 -9.51 2.06
N THR A 259 4.66 -9.88 3.01
CA THR A 259 5.89 -9.13 3.31
C THR A 259 6.86 -9.18 2.12
N MET A 260 7.09 -10.37 1.55
CA MET A 260 8.06 -10.56 0.46
C MET A 260 7.53 -9.98 -0.86
N VAL A 261 6.29 -10.30 -1.23
CA VAL A 261 5.63 -9.76 -2.43
C VAL A 261 5.47 -8.25 -2.29
N GLY A 262 4.95 -7.78 -1.17
CA GLY A 262 4.67 -6.35 -0.95
C GLY A 262 5.91 -5.47 -1.05
N ASN A 263 7.10 -5.97 -0.67
CA ASN A 263 8.34 -5.21 -0.85
C ASN A 263 8.75 -5.07 -2.33
N VAL A 264 8.65 -6.13 -3.13
CA VAL A 264 8.95 -6.05 -4.58
C VAL A 264 7.93 -5.16 -5.29
N ILE A 265 6.65 -5.24 -4.90
CA ILE A 265 5.62 -4.34 -5.44
C ILE A 265 5.83 -2.89 -4.96
N ALA A 266 6.33 -2.65 -3.75
CA ALA A 266 6.71 -1.31 -3.30
C ALA A 266 7.82 -0.71 -4.16
N LEU A 267 8.82 -1.50 -4.57
CA LEU A 267 9.82 -1.07 -5.54
C LEU A 267 9.17 -0.77 -6.89
N ARG A 268 8.35 -1.68 -7.42
CA ARG A 268 7.64 -1.51 -8.70
C ARG A 268 6.82 -0.21 -8.72
N GLU A 269 5.94 0.01 -7.76
CA GLU A 269 5.05 1.18 -7.73
C GLU A 269 5.81 2.48 -7.45
N SER A 270 6.88 2.45 -6.65
CA SER A 270 7.73 3.63 -6.43
C SER A 270 8.45 4.04 -7.72
N MET A 271 8.98 3.06 -8.47
CA MET A 271 9.65 3.32 -9.75
C MET A 271 8.64 3.72 -10.84
N ARG A 272 7.45 3.13 -10.84
CA ARG A 272 6.35 3.52 -11.74
C ARG A 272 5.98 4.98 -11.54
N LEU A 273 5.72 5.40 -10.29
CA LEU A 273 5.39 6.78 -9.96
C LEU A 273 6.53 7.74 -10.35
N LEU A 274 7.78 7.37 -10.04
CA LEU A 274 8.95 8.17 -10.42
C LEU A 274 9.05 8.34 -11.93
N ALA A 275 8.94 7.25 -12.69
CA ALA A 275 9.00 7.26 -14.14
C ALA A 275 7.84 8.04 -14.75
N ASP A 276 6.61 7.87 -14.24
CA ASP A 276 5.44 8.59 -14.72
C ASP A 276 5.58 10.11 -14.54
N ARG A 277 6.20 10.53 -13.44
CA ARG A 277 6.42 11.96 -13.16
C ARG A 277 7.64 12.52 -13.87
N ALA A 278 8.58 11.68 -14.28
CA ALA A 278 9.73 12.02 -15.09
C ALA A 278 9.44 12.05 -16.60
N ASP A 279 8.28 11.52 -17.03
CA ASP A 279 7.90 11.45 -18.44
C ASP A 279 7.26 12.74 -18.96
N LEU A 280 8.11 13.73 -19.22
CA LEU A 280 7.72 15.08 -19.64
C LEU A 280 7.05 15.16 -21.02
N ASP A 281 7.11 14.08 -21.81
CA ASP A 281 6.58 14.01 -23.17
C ASP A 281 5.17 13.38 -23.25
N ALA A 282 4.64 12.83 -22.15
CA ALA A 282 3.35 12.11 -22.11
C ALA A 282 2.19 12.97 -22.69
N ALA A 283 1.24 12.37 -23.42
CA ALA A 283 0.06 13.06 -23.99
C ALA A 283 -1.02 13.38 -22.91
N SER A 284 -1.89 14.38 -23.15
CA SER A 284 -2.99 14.80 -22.23
C SER A 284 -4.28 14.03 -22.55
N PRO A 285 -5.11 13.51 -21.61
CA PRO A 285 -5.52 13.99 -20.27
C PRO A 285 -4.71 13.54 -19.04
N ASP A 286 -3.79 12.57 -19.17
CA ASP A 286 -2.99 12.05 -18.04
C ASP A 286 -2.10 13.10 -17.36
N ARG A 287 -1.79 14.20 -18.07
CA ARG A 287 -0.90 15.28 -17.57
C ARG A 287 -1.41 15.91 -16.28
N LEU A 288 -2.73 16.06 -16.11
CA LEU A 288 -3.32 16.62 -14.89
C LEU A 288 -3.07 15.72 -13.67
N HIS A 289 -3.06 14.41 -13.90
CA HIS A 289 -2.84 13.42 -12.85
C HIS A 289 -1.35 13.22 -12.54
N ARG A 290 -0.48 13.37 -13.54
CA ARG A 290 0.98 13.29 -13.40
C ARG A 290 1.59 14.51 -12.72
N TRP A 291 1.13 15.72 -13.05
CA TRP A 291 1.69 16.98 -12.55
C TRP A 291 0.63 17.97 -12.05
N PRO A 292 -0.14 17.62 -11.01
CA PRO A 292 -1.14 18.54 -10.45
C PRO A 292 -0.52 19.86 -9.95
N GLU A 293 0.76 19.87 -9.55
CA GLU A 293 1.49 21.09 -9.16
C GLU A 293 1.55 22.18 -10.24
N LEU A 294 1.43 21.81 -11.52
CA LEU A 294 1.36 22.77 -12.61
C LEU A 294 0.04 23.56 -12.61
N TYR A 295 -0.98 23.06 -11.92
CA TYR A 295 -2.31 23.65 -11.86
C TYR A 295 -2.66 24.17 -10.45
N LEU A 296 -1.98 23.68 -9.40
CA LEU A 296 -2.17 24.07 -8.00
C LEU A 296 -1.33 25.30 -7.58
N ASN A 297 -0.46 25.83 -8.44
CA ASN A 297 0.38 26.97 -8.11
C ASN A 297 -0.13 28.22 -8.85
N GLU A 298 -0.54 29.27 -8.11
CA GLU A 298 -1.09 30.50 -8.70
C GLU A 298 -0.12 31.20 -9.66
N THR A 299 1.20 31.18 -9.36
CA THR A 299 2.22 31.76 -10.26
C THR A 299 2.38 31.02 -11.58
N VAL A 300 1.78 29.83 -11.66
CA VAL A 300 1.88 28.88 -12.75
C VAL A 300 0.56 28.85 -13.51
N LYS A 301 -0.58 28.82 -12.80
CA LYS A 301 -1.93 28.89 -13.37
C LYS A 301 -2.16 30.12 -14.25
N ASP A 302 -1.57 31.26 -13.88
CA ASP A 302 -1.73 32.53 -14.61
C ASP A 302 -0.63 32.78 -15.66
N ASP A 303 0.30 31.84 -15.85
CA ASP A 303 1.36 31.98 -16.85
C ASP A 303 0.81 31.65 -18.24
N PRO A 304 0.84 32.61 -19.21
CA PRO A 304 0.24 32.43 -20.54
C PRO A 304 0.79 31.23 -21.32
N ARG A 305 1.95 30.70 -20.93
CA ARG A 305 2.54 29.50 -21.53
C ARG A 305 1.75 28.23 -21.22
N PHE A 306 0.93 28.21 -20.18
CA PHE A 306 0.03 27.09 -19.88
C PHE A 306 -1.22 27.04 -20.75
N GLU A 307 -1.57 28.15 -21.41
CA GLU A 307 -2.68 28.17 -22.38
C GLU A 307 -2.29 27.55 -23.73
N ASP A 308 -0.99 27.39 -24.01
CA ASP A 308 -0.44 26.75 -25.20
C ASP A 308 0.03 25.31 -24.88
N PRO A 309 -0.73 24.26 -25.28
CA PRO A 309 -0.33 22.88 -25.05
C PRO A 309 1.04 22.51 -25.62
N GLY A 310 1.53 23.26 -26.61
CA GLY A 310 2.86 23.10 -27.21
C GLY A 310 4.02 23.53 -26.31
N GLN A 311 3.78 24.35 -25.28
CA GLN A 311 4.81 24.84 -24.36
C GLN A 311 4.90 24.07 -23.05
N LEU A 312 3.89 23.24 -22.75
CA LEU A 312 3.83 22.42 -21.53
C LEU A 312 5.08 21.55 -21.29
N PRO A 313 5.69 20.86 -22.29
CA PRO A 313 6.88 20.04 -22.04
C PRO A 313 8.08 20.85 -21.52
N SER A 314 8.36 22.01 -22.14
CA SER A 314 9.44 22.90 -21.71
C SER A 314 9.21 23.44 -20.30
N LEU A 315 7.94 23.65 -19.95
CA LEU A 315 7.53 24.18 -18.67
C LEU A 315 7.63 23.12 -17.56
N ALA A 316 7.21 21.89 -17.84
CA ALA A 316 7.43 20.74 -16.97
C ALA A 316 8.92 20.48 -16.76
N GLU A 317 9.75 20.59 -17.81
CA GLU A 317 11.21 20.47 -17.70
C GLU A 317 11.80 21.52 -16.76
N SER A 318 11.35 22.78 -16.86
CA SER A 318 11.79 23.85 -15.96
C SER A 318 11.41 23.61 -14.49
N ARG A 319 10.41 22.76 -14.24
CA ARG A 319 9.88 22.40 -12.92
C ARG A 319 10.33 21.02 -12.43
N TRP A 320 11.08 20.27 -13.24
CA TRP A 320 11.60 18.96 -12.87
C TRP A 320 12.28 18.91 -11.49
N PRO A 321 13.10 19.89 -11.08
CA PRO A 321 13.67 19.90 -9.73
C PRO A 321 12.61 19.80 -8.61
N GLU A 322 11.51 20.54 -8.73
CA GLU A 322 10.38 20.55 -7.78
C GLU A 322 9.63 19.20 -7.79
N MET A 323 9.43 18.64 -8.98
CA MET A 323 8.80 17.32 -9.18
C MET A 323 9.63 16.20 -8.56
N ALA A 324 10.93 16.18 -8.87
CA ALA A 324 11.90 15.20 -8.40
C ALA A 324 12.06 15.25 -6.87
N MET A 325 12.02 16.44 -6.26
CA MET A 325 12.06 16.61 -4.80
C MET A 325 10.93 15.87 -4.08
N THR A 326 9.77 15.70 -4.72
CA THR A 326 8.65 14.97 -4.12
C THR A 326 8.94 13.48 -3.95
N HIS A 327 9.89 12.94 -4.72
CA HIS A 327 10.31 11.54 -4.66
C HIS A 327 11.57 11.33 -3.84
N ALA A 328 12.16 12.40 -3.31
CA ALA A 328 13.36 12.36 -2.49
C ALA A 328 13.03 12.09 -1.02
N ASP A 329 14.00 11.54 -0.28
CA ASP A 329 13.93 11.50 1.18
C ASP A 329 14.05 12.92 1.76
N CYS A 330 12.94 13.51 2.21
CA CYS A 330 12.95 14.84 2.82
C CYS A 330 13.89 14.93 4.03
N LEU A 331 14.09 13.83 4.79
CA LEU A 331 15.03 13.80 5.91
C LEU A 331 16.49 13.81 5.44
N SER A 332 16.78 13.47 4.18
CA SER A 332 18.13 13.63 3.63
C SER A 332 18.54 15.09 3.51
N CYS A 333 17.59 16.03 3.45
CA CYS A 333 17.87 17.48 3.48
C CYS A 333 17.48 18.13 4.82
N HIS A 334 16.48 17.59 5.52
CA HIS A 334 15.96 18.13 6.78
C HIS A 334 16.30 17.26 8.00
N HIS A 335 17.53 16.73 8.05
CA HIS A 335 18.03 16.04 9.24
C HIS A 335 18.57 17.01 10.29
N ASP A 336 18.80 16.53 11.51
CA ASP A 336 19.44 17.32 12.55
C ASP A 336 20.89 17.68 12.20
N LEU A 337 21.38 18.80 12.76
CA LEU A 337 22.75 19.28 12.52
C LEU A 337 23.77 18.71 13.55
N ARG A 338 23.48 17.55 14.18
CA ARG A 338 24.38 16.99 15.19
C ARG A 338 25.67 16.50 14.55
N PHE A 339 26.79 16.77 15.22
CA PHE A 339 28.12 16.34 14.80
C PHE A 339 28.85 15.61 15.95
N PRO A 340 29.40 14.41 15.72
CA PRO A 340 29.34 13.59 14.51
C PRO A 340 28.02 12.80 14.39
N GLY A 341 27.28 12.96 13.28
CA GLY A 341 26.01 12.28 13.02
C GLY A 341 26.19 10.87 12.43
N TRP A 342 25.21 9.98 12.63
CA TRP A 342 25.25 8.62 12.08
C TRP A 342 25.23 8.61 10.54
N ARG A 343 24.54 9.57 9.90
CA ARG A 343 24.50 9.73 8.43
C ARG A 343 25.89 9.94 7.83
N GLN A 344 26.73 10.74 8.49
CA GLN A 344 28.11 10.98 8.05
C GLN A 344 28.99 9.72 8.19
N ARG A 345 28.68 8.86 9.16
CA ARG A 345 29.38 7.59 9.37
C ARG A 345 28.90 6.49 8.43
N ARG A 346 27.60 6.45 8.11
CA ARG A 346 27.03 5.57 7.08
C ARG A 346 27.69 5.83 5.71
N GLY A 347 28.01 7.09 5.41
CA GLY A 347 28.60 7.47 4.14
C GLY A 347 27.56 7.73 3.06
N TYR A 348 28.05 7.92 1.84
CA TYR A 348 27.26 8.33 0.67
C TYR A 348 27.55 7.42 -0.53
N GLU A 349 27.26 6.14 -0.37
CA GLU A 349 27.71 5.06 -1.25
C GLU A 349 27.35 5.25 -2.73
N HIS A 350 26.20 5.89 -3.01
CA HIS A 350 25.65 5.96 -4.38
C HIS A 350 25.58 7.37 -4.97
N ALA A 351 25.79 8.43 -4.19
CA ALA A 351 25.81 9.78 -4.73
C ALA A 351 26.60 10.72 -3.83
N PRO A 352 27.37 11.68 -4.40
CA PRO A 352 28.09 12.64 -3.58
C PRO A 352 27.13 13.52 -2.77
N PRO A 353 27.58 14.11 -1.64
CA PRO A 353 26.77 15.05 -0.88
C PRO A 353 26.14 16.14 -1.76
N GLY A 354 24.85 16.43 -1.53
CA GLY A 354 24.09 17.40 -2.33
C GLY A 354 23.48 16.84 -3.62
N ARG A 355 23.41 15.52 -3.76
CA ARG A 355 22.62 14.82 -4.80
C ARG A 355 21.45 14.08 -4.14
N PRO A 356 20.23 14.66 -4.14
CA PRO A 356 19.06 13.99 -3.61
C PRO A 356 18.80 12.70 -4.37
N LEU A 357 18.63 11.61 -3.61
CA LEU A 357 18.30 10.29 -4.12
C LEU A 357 16.80 10.00 -3.90
N PRO A 358 16.21 9.08 -4.69
CA PRO A 358 14.86 8.61 -4.43
C PRO A 358 14.78 7.92 -3.07
N ARG A 359 13.57 7.80 -2.51
CA ARG A 359 13.35 7.13 -1.22
C ARG A 359 13.93 5.71 -1.20
N SER A 360 14.69 5.38 -0.16
CA SER A 360 15.44 4.13 -0.01
C SER A 360 14.59 2.95 0.48
N PHE A 361 13.48 3.21 1.18
CA PHE A 361 12.69 2.16 1.83
C PHE A 361 12.24 1.01 0.91
N PRO A 362 11.89 1.20 -0.39
CA PRO A 362 11.47 0.09 -1.24
C PRO A 362 12.59 -0.93 -1.50
N LEU A 363 13.85 -0.52 -1.34
CA LEU A 363 15.02 -1.37 -1.58
C LEU A 363 15.36 -2.28 -0.39
N ALA A 364 14.78 -2.01 0.80
CA ALA A 364 15.25 -2.56 2.07
C ALA A 364 15.25 -4.10 2.16
N LEU A 365 14.35 -4.78 1.45
CA LEU A 365 14.24 -6.25 1.46
C LEU A 365 14.46 -6.88 0.08
N ILE A 366 14.92 -6.11 -0.91
CA ILE A 366 15.15 -6.64 -2.27
C ILE A 366 16.30 -7.64 -2.26
N ASP A 367 17.35 -7.35 -1.49
CA ASP A 367 18.49 -8.27 -1.37
C ASP A 367 18.06 -9.63 -0.80
N LEU A 368 17.25 -9.61 0.25
CA LEU A 368 16.68 -10.82 0.84
C LEU A 368 15.83 -11.60 -0.18
N ASN A 369 14.99 -10.90 -0.94
CA ASN A 369 14.14 -11.51 -1.97
C ASN A 369 14.99 -12.21 -3.03
N ILE A 370 16.01 -11.53 -3.57
CA ILE A 370 16.90 -12.10 -4.58
C ILE A 370 17.68 -13.29 -4.01
N GLU A 371 18.22 -13.18 -2.80
CA GLU A 371 18.97 -14.27 -2.17
C GLU A 371 18.11 -15.52 -1.92
N ARG A 372 16.84 -15.34 -1.53
CA ARG A 372 15.95 -16.48 -1.21
C ARG A 372 15.29 -17.07 -2.45
N PHE A 373 14.82 -16.23 -3.37
CA PHE A 373 13.94 -16.65 -4.46
C PHE A 373 14.54 -16.44 -5.86
N GLY A 374 15.58 -15.62 -5.99
CA GLY A 374 16.25 -15.30 -7.24
C GLY A 374 17.47 -16.18 -7.53
N ASP A 375 18.28 -15.73 -8.49
CA ASP A 375 19.59 -16.27 -8.80
C ASP A 375 20.62 -15.15 -9.09
N GLU A 376 21.84 -15.55 -9.49
CA GLU A 376 22.93 -14.61 -9.82
C GLU A 376 22.60 -13.70 -11.00
N SER A 377 21.74 -14.15 -11.93
CA SER A 377 21.27 -13.31 -13.03
C SER A 377 20.35 -12.23 -12.49
N ASP A 378 19.38 -12.58 -11.64
CA ASP A 378 18.47 -11.61 -11.01
C ASP A 378 19.24 -10.56 -10.20
N ARG A 379 20.27 -11.00 -9.44
CA ARG A 379 21.21 -10.14 -8.70
C ARG A 379 21.93 -9.16 -9.63
N SER A 380 22.66 -9.68 -10.61
CA SER A 380 23.46 -8.86 -11.53
C SER A 380 22.60 -7.87 -12.32
N GLU A 381 21.39 -8.29 -12.65
CA GLU A 381 20.41 -7.47 -13.34
C GLU A 381 19.83 -6.35 -12.48
N PHE A 382 19.57 -6.61 -11.21
CA PHE A 382 19.12 -5.61 -10.25
C PHE A 382 20.20 -4.58 -10.00
N ASP A 383 21.40 -5.02 -9.61
CA ASP A 383 22.52 -4.14 -9.25
C ASP A 383 22.85 -3.18 -10.40
N ARG A 384 22.95 -3.70 -11.64
CA ARG A 384 23.19 -2.88 -12.83
C ARG A 384 22.12 -1.81 -13.06
N ARG A 385 20.85 -2.13 -12.82
CA ARG A 385 19.74 -1.19 -13.02
C ARG A 385 19.64 -0.17 -11.90
N LEU A 386 19.96 -0.59 -10.68
CA LEU A 386 20.05 0.28 -9.51
C LEU A 386 21.19 1.29 -9.67
N ASP A 387 22.37 0.85 -10.08
CA ASP A 387 23.51 1.71 -10.39
C ASP A 387 23.15 2.74 -11.46
N ARG A 388 22.47 2.31 -12.53
CA ARG A 388 22.00 3.23 -13.57
C ARG A 388 21.01 4.27 -13.05
N LEU A 389 20.10 3.90 -12.15
CA LEU A 389 19.20 4.86 -11.51
C LEU A 389 19.99 5.88 -10.70
N TYR A 390 20.95 5.43 -9.90
CA TYR A 390 21.79 6.33 -9.12
C TYR A 390 22.65 7.25 -9.99
N ASP A 391 23.24 6.74 -11.07
CA ASP A 391 23.96 7.55 -12.05
C ASP A 391 23.07 8.64 -12.67
N ALA A 392 21.81 8.30 -12.99
CA ALA A 392 20.84 9.25 -13.52
C ALA A 392 20.55 10.41 -12.54
N PHE A 393 20.42 10.11 -11.23
CA PHE A 393 20.26 11.14 -10.19
C PHE A 393 21.55 11.89 -9.87
N ALA A 394 22.71 11.26 -10.03
CA ALA A 394 24.02 11.86 -9.74
C ALA A 394 24.51 12.82 -10.84
N SER A 395 24.03 12.63 -12.09
CA SER A 395 24.40 13.40 -13.29
C SER A 395 24.34 14.93 -13.11
N ARG A 396 23.34 15.42 -12.38
CA ARG A 396 23.15 16.81 -11.95
C ARG A 396 22.23 16.84 -10.72
N PRO A 397 22.10 17.95 -9.96
CA PRO A 397 21.07 18.03 -8.93
C PRO A 397 19.69 17.63 -9.50
N PHE A 398 19.03 16.67 -8.82
CA PHE A 398 17.73 16.09 -9.20
C PHE A 398 17.73 15.24 -10.49
N GLY A 399 18.90 14.96 -11.08
CA GLY A 399 19.02 14.19 -12.31
C GLY A 399 18.44 14.87 -13.55
N ARG A 400 18.51 14.18 -14.68
CA ARG A 400 17.79 14.53 -15.91
C ARG A 400 16.51 13.70 -16.00
N ALA A 401 15.39 14.34 -16.34
CA ALA A 401 14.08 13.70 -16.29
C ALA A 401 14.00 12.48 -17.24
N ASP A 402 14.52 12.60 -18.46
CA ASP A 402 14.61 11.52 -19.44
C ASP A 402 15.44 10.33 -18.93
N GLU A 403 16.63 10.59 -18.39
CA GLU A 403 17.51 9.55 -17.85
C GLU A 403 16.89 8.86 -16.61
N VAL A 404 16.27 9.63 -15.72
CA VAL A 404 15.57 9.12 -14.53
C VAL A 404 14.36 8.29 -14.92
N ARG A 405 13.54 8.76 -15.88
CA ARG A 405 12.41 8.01 -16.44
C ARG A 405 12.85 6.65 -16.93
N ASP A 406 13.85 6.63 -17.82
CA ASP A 406 14.29 5.42 -18.49
C ASP A 406 14.87 4.41 -17.48
N ALA A 407 15.68 4.89 -16.52
CA ALA A 407 16.23 4.04 -15.46
C ALA A 407 15.16 3.49 -14.51
N ALA A 408 14.20 4.33 -14.10
CA ALA A 408 13.09 3.91 -13.25
C ALA A 408 12.19 2.88 -13.96
N ARG A 409 11.89 3.05 -15.26
CA ARG A 409 11.16 2.02 -16.05
C ARG A 409 11.88 0.69 -16.11
N GLU A 410 13.21 0.69 -16.16
CA GLU A 410 13.98 -0.56 -16.15
C GLU A 410 13.89 -1.31 -14.84
N LEU A 411 13.94 -0.60 -13.71
CA LEU A 411 13.73 -1.21 -12.39
C LEU A 411 12.27 -1.63 -12.17
N GLU A 412 11.29 -0.85 -12.63
CA GLU A 412 9.87 -1.22 -12.61
C GLU A 412 9.66 -2.56 -13.34
N ARG A 413 10.16 -2.68 -14.58
CA ARG A 413 10.06 -3.91 -15.39
C ARG A 413 10.81 -5.07 -14.75
N TRP A 414 11.97 -4.82 -14.13
CA TRP A 414 12.70 -5.85 -13.40
C TRP A 414 11.88 -6.36 -12.22
N ALA A 415 11.30 -5.49 -11.40
CA ALA A 415 10.51 -5.87 -10.24
C ALA A 415 9.26 -6.68 -10.65
N ASP A 416 8.57 -6.26 -11.71
CA ASP A 416 7.42 -6.99 -12.26
C ASP A 416 7.81 -8.38 -12.79
N THR A 417 8.93 -8.47 -13.50
CA THR A 417 9.48 -9.73 -14.03
C THR A 417 9.95 -10.65 -12.91
N PHE A 418 10.62 -10.10 -11.89
CA PHE A 418 11.10 -10.86 -10.74
C PHE A 418 9.92 -11.46 -9.96
N HIS A 419 8.90 -10.65 -9.68
CA HIS A 419 7.69 -11.12 -9.01
C HIS A 419 7.00 -12.24 -9.80
N SER A 420 6.74 -12.02 -11.09
CA SER A 420 6.01 -12.98 -11.93
C SER A 420 6.76 -14.31 -12.14
N ARG A 421 8.10 -14.27 -12.20
CA ARG A 421 8.94 -15.47 -12.35
C ARG A 421 9.29 -16.19 -11.05
N ARG A 422 9.43 -15.45 -9.93
CA ARG A 422 9.98 -16.00 -8.68
C ARG A 422 8.93 -16.10 -7.58
N LEU A 423 8.24 -15.00 -7.29
CA LEU A 423 7.38 -14.90 -6.11
C LEU A 423 5.96 -15.42 -6.34
N ALA A 424 5.39 -15.23 -7.53
CA ALA A 424 4.02 -15.65 -7.85
C ALA A 424 3.76 -17.15 -7.63
N SER A 425 4.80 -17.98 -7.79
CA SER A 425 4.75 -19.43 -7.56
C SER A 425 5.55 -19.89 -6.34
N ALA A 426 6.10 -18.98 -5.54
CA ALA A 426 6.90 -19.32 -4.37
C ALA A 426 6.05 -20.00 -3.28
N GLN A 427 6.73 -20.85 -2.51
CA GLN A 427 6.17 -21.42 -1.28
C GLN A 427 6.62 -20.58 -0.09
N PHE A 428 5.69 -20.28 0.81
CA PHE A 428 5.91 -19.48 2.00
C PHE A 428 5.56 -20.32 3.22
N ASP A 429 6.35 -21.36 3.47
CA ASP A 429 6.19 -22.30 4.58
C ASP A 429 7.06 -21.93 5.79
N LYS A 430 6.93 -22.70 6.87
CA LYS A 430 7.69 -22.53 8.12
C LYS A 430 9.21 -22.56 7.91
N GLU A 431 9.70 -23.43 7.02
CA GLU A 431 11.14 -23.51 6.70
C GLU A 431 11.61 -22.21 6.03
N THR A 432 10.85 -21.74 5.03
CA THR A 432 11.13 -20.50 4.32
C THR A 432 11.10 -19.30 5.26
N ALA A 433 10.08 -19.19 6.12
CA ALA A 433 9.94 -18.14 7.10
C ALA A 433 11.11 -18.12 8.10
N THR A 434 11.50 -19.29 8.63
CA THR A 434 12.64 -19.43 9.54
C THR A 434 13.96 -19.03 8.86
N GLY A 435 14.14 -19.40 7.59
CA GLY A 435 15.29 -19.00 6.78
C GLY A 435 15.36 -17.49 6.56
N LEU A 436 14.22 -16.87 6.23
CA LEU A 436 14.11 -15.43 5.98
C LEU A 436 14.43 -14.60 7.22
N ILE A 437 13.83 -14.91 8.37
CA ILE A 437 14.05 -14.13 9.60
C ILE A 437 15.49 -14.23 10.10
N ARG A 438 16.11 -15.41 9.98
CA ARG A 438 17.53 -15.61 10.31
C ARG A 438 18.42 -14.79 9.39
N ARG A 439 18.17 -14.88 8.08
CA ARG A 439 18.98 -14.15 7.09
C ARG A 439 18.84 -12.64 7.24
N LEU A 440 17.64 -12.15 7.57
CA LEU A 440 17.38 -10.74 7.89
C LEU A 440 18.24 -10.23 9.03
N CYS A 441 18.36 -11.01 10.10
CA CYS A 441 19.22 -10.65 11.22
C CYS A 441 20.70 -10.68 10.81
N GLU A 442 21.14 -11.72 10.09
CA GLU A 442 22.55 -11.90 9.67
C GLU A 442 23.05 -10.81 8.72
N GLN A 443 22.30 -10.49 7.67
CA GLN A 443 22.74 -9.54 6.64
C GLN A 443 22.84 -8.09 7.16
N ASN A 444 22.13 -7.78 8.25
CA ASN A 444 22.06 -6.42 8.80
C ASN A 444 22.93 -6.21 10.05
N GLN A 445 23.74 -7.18 10.46
CA GLN A 445 24.55 -7.06 11.70
C GLN A 445 25.61 -5.96 11.64
N SER A 446 26.10 -5.63 10.43
CA SER A 446 27.08 -4.56 10.19
C SER A 446 26.47 -3.32 9.53
N ALA A 447 25.18 -3.38 9.15
CA ALA A 447 24.50 -2.29 8.46
C ALA A 447 24.16 -1.14 9.43
N ILE A 448 24.15 0.09 8.92
CA ILE A 448 23.67 1.29 9.62
C ILE A 448 22.45 1.80 8.84
N PRO A 449 21.28 1.13 8.96
CA PRO A 449 20.09 1.50 8.19
C PRO A 449 19.62 2.90 8.57
N ASP A 450 19.03 3.63 7.62
CA ASP A 450 18.23 4.81 7.98
C ASP A 450 16.92 4.40 8.67
N TYR A 451 16.21 5.40 9.19
CA TYR A 451 14.96 5.20 9.91
C TYR A 451 13.92 4.42 9.09
N ASP A 452 13.79 4.71 7.80
CA ASP A 452 12.79 4.07 6.95
C ASP A 452 13.22 2.64 6.56
N THR A 453 14.49 2.41 6.26
CA THR A 453 15.03 1.05 6.06
C THR A 453 14.89 0.21 7.32
N ALA A 454 15.18 0.78 8.51
CA ALA A 454 14.98 0.10 9.78
C ALA A 454 13.52 -0.26 10.02
N ARG A 455 12.59 0.63 9.66
CA ARG A 455 11.14 0.34 9.72
C ARG A 455 10.75 -0.85 8.86
N GLN A 456 11.29 -0.96 7.63
CA GLN A 456 11.01 -2.10 6.74
C GLN A 456 11.57 -3.41 7.31
N ILE A 457 12.83 -3.41 7.76
CA ILE A 457 13.48 -4.59 8.36
C ILE A 457 12.72 -5.06 9.61
N ALA A 458 12.41 -4.14 10.52
CA ALA A 458 11.70 -4.46 11.75
C ALA A 458 10.27 -4.94 11.49
N SER A 459 9.56 -4.32 10.53
CA SER A 459 8.21 -4.76 10.12
C SER A 459 8.23 -6.19 9.59
N ALA A 460 9.16 -6.50 8.69
CA ALA A 460 9.31 -7.84 8.13
C ALA A 460 9.61 -8.88 9.21
N ILE A 461 10.56 -8.57 10.12
CA ILE A 461 10.89 -9.45 11.23
C ILE A 461 9.68 -9.71 12.13
N GLN A 462 8.92 -8.67 12.51
CA GLN A 462 7.74 -8.81 13.36
C GLN A 462 6.67 -9.69 12.70
N VAL A 463 6.35 -9.42 11.43
CA VAL A 463 5.33 -10.21 10.70
C VAL A 463 5.76 -11.66 10.56
N ILE A 464 7.00 -11.91 10.12
CA ILE A 464 7.51 -13.28 9.97
C ILE A 464 7.54 -14.00 11.33
N TYR A 465 7.92 -13.29 12.40
CA TYR A 465 7.95 -13.85 13.74
C TYR A 465 6.55 -14.25 14.24
N TRP A 466 5.55 -13.37 14.08
CA TRP A 466 4.19 -13.66 14.51
C TRP A 466 3.56 -14.81 13.72
N ASP A 467 3.74 -14.84 12.39
CA ASP A 467 3.28 -15.97 11.56
C ASP A 467 3.90 -17.31 12.02
N LEU A 468 5.14 -17.29 12.51
CA LEU A 468 5.80 -18.47 13.08
C LEU A 468 5.30 -18.81 14.49
N ALA A 469 5.07 -17.80 15.33
CA ALA A 469 4.67 -17.96 16.73
C ALA A 469 3.21 -18.40 16.89
N ASP A 470 2.32 -17.92 16.02
CA ASP A 470 0.90 -18.29 15.96
C ASP A 470 0.72 -19.81 15.65
N GLN A 471 1.76 -20.49 15.19
CA GLN A 471 1.82 -21.94 15.01
C GLN A 471 2.32 -22.72 16.24
N GLY A 472 2.38 -22.09 17.42
CA GLY A 472 2.63 -22.75 18.71
C GLY A 472 3.99 -22.46 19.33
N ALA A 473 4.26 -21.20 19.71
CA ALA A 473 5.39 -20.87 20.56
C ALA A 473 5.10 -21.25 22.03
N ASP A 474 5.93 -22.12 22.60
CA ASP A 474 5.99 -22.33 24.05
C ASP A 474 6.54 -21.08 24.74
N SER A 475 6.01 -20.76 25.92
CA SER A 475 6.42 -19.63 26.76
C SER A 475 7.80 -19.84 27.39
N SER A 476 8.86 -19.72 26.58
CA SER A 476 10.25 -19.77 27.04
C SER A 476 10.81 -18.38 27.32
N ASP A 477 11.84 -18.28 28.16
CA ASP A 477 12.56 -17.02 28.45
C ASP A 477 13.08 -16.33 27.16
N GLY A 478 13.39 -17.11 26.11
CA GLY A 478 13.81 -16.59 24.81
C GLY A 478 12.68 -15.88 24.06
N HIS A 479 11.43 -16.36 24.17
CA HIS A 479 10.27 -15.74 23.56
C HIS A 479 10.00 -14.35 24.17
N ASP A 480 10.00 -14.23 25.50
CA ASP A 480 9.76 -12.96 26.20
C ASP A 480 10.84 -11.91 25.87
N GLN A 481 12.10 -12.32 25.72
CA GLN A 481 13.18 -11.43 25.31
C GLN A 481 13.00 -10.93 23.87
N ILE A 482 12.55 -11.79 22.96
CA ILE A 482 12.23 -11.40 21.58
C ILE A 482 11.09 -10.38 21.59
N LEU A 483 9.98 -10.68 22.27
CA LEU A 483 8.85 -9.76 22.39
C LEU A 483 9.28 -8.41 22.96
N GLY A 484 10.16 -8.39 23.96
CA GLY A 484 10.71 -7.15 24.52
C GLY A 484 11.46 -6.28 23.49
N ILE A 485 12.21 -6.90 22.57
CA ILE A 485 12.88 -6.20 21.46
C ILE A 485 11.85 -5.69 20.44
N LEU A 486 10.90 -6.54 20.04
CA LEU A 486 9.87 -6.17 19.06
C LEU A 486 8.97 -5.04 19.57
N ASP A 487 8.57 -5.06 20.84
CA ASP A 487 7.81 -4.00 21.52
C ASP A 487 8.58 -2.68 21.61
N HIS A 488 9.90 -2.77 21.80
CA HIS A 488 10.76 -1.60 21.77
C HIS A 488 10.77 -0.97 20.37
N TRP A 489 10.95 -1.78 19.33
CA TRP A 489 10.89 -1.34 17.92
C TRP A 489 9.56 -0.71 17.56
N ASP A 490 8.43 -1.30 17.99
CA ASP A 490 7.10 -0.73 17.79
C ASP A 490 7.02 0.73 18.25
N LYS A 491 7.63 1.05 19.40
CA LYS A 491 7.62 2.39 20.01
C LYS A 491 8.61 3.35 19.35
N VAL A 492 9.84 2.91 19.06
CA VAL A 492 10.90 3.80 18.56
C VAL A 492 10.90 3.96 17.04
N LEU A 493 10.43 2.94 16.32
CA LEU A 493 10.27 2.97 14.86
C LEU A 493 8.84 3.28 14.43
N ASN A 494 7.90 3.42 15.37
CA ASN A 494 6.50 3.75 15.08
C ASN A 494 5.86 2.73 14.11
N LEU A 495 6.01 1.45 14.43
CA LEU A 495 5.52 0.33 13.61
C LEU A 495 4.11 -0.12 14.00
N GLY A 496 3.71 0.18 15.24
CA GLY A 496 2.37 -0.12 15.75
C GLY A 496 1.26 0.67 15.06
N ARG A 497 0.04 0.50 15.57
CA ARG A 497 -1.10 1.33 15.16
C ARG A 497 -0.70 2.79 15.36
N TYR A 498 -0.86 3.58 14.30
CA TYR A 498 -0.39 4.96 14.15
C TYR A 498 -0.47 5.78 15.46
N PRO A 499 0.48 6.71 15.71
CA PRO A 499 0.49 7.48 16.96
C PRO A 499 -0.85 8.13 17.23
N LYS A 500 -1.27 8.07 18.50
CA LYS A 500 -2.54 8.63 18.98
C LYS A 500 -3.80 7.89 18.46
N SER A 501 -3.67 6.61 18.10
CA SER A 501 -4.82 5.78 17.72
C SER A 501 -5.86 5.62 18.80
N GLU A 502 -5.45 5.44 20.05
CA GLU A 502 -6.38 5.30 21.20
C GLU A 502 -7.19 6.59 21.41
N ASP A 503 -6.56 7.76 21.29
CA ASP A 503 -7.24 9.06 21.42
C ASP A 503 -8.26 9.25 20.28
N ARG A 504 -7.94 8.80 19.06
CA ARG A 504 -8.87 8.84 17.92
C ARG A 504 -10.05 7.90 18.12
N ASP A 505 -9.80 6.69 18.59
CA ASP A 505 -10.86 5.73 18.89
C ASP A 505 -11.77 6.27 19.98
N ALA A 506 -11.20 6.83 21.04
CA ALA A 506 -11.97 7.46 22.11
C ALA A 506 -12.86 8.59 21.57
N LEU A 507 -12.34 9.44 20.67
CA LEU A 507 -13.12 10.49 20.02
C LEU A 507 -14.27 9.92 19.18
N SER A 508 -14.01 8.89 18.38
CA SER A 508 -15.05 8.24 17.57
C SER A 508 -16.12 7.57 18.43
N LEU A 509 -15.70 6.83 19.47
CA LEU A 509 -16.58 6.18 20.43
C LEU A 509 -17.45 7.18 21.17
N GLU A 510 -16.93 8.37 21.51
CA GLU A 510 -17.72 9.43 22.12
C GLU A 510 -18.82 9.94 21.18
N ILE A 511 -18.52 10.15 19.90
CA ILE A 511 -19.54 10.50 18.90
C ILE A 511 -20.62 9.43 18.81
N ILE A 512 -20.22 8.16 18.75
CA ILE A 512 -21.13 7.02 18.71
C ILE A 512 -22.01 7.02 19.96
N ARG A 513 -21.42 7.17 21.17
CA ARG A 513 -22.13 7.24 22.46
C ARG A 513 -23.10 8.42 22.56
N ARG A 514 -22.82 9.54 21.92
CA ARG A 514 -23.74 10.70 21.91
C ARG A 514 -24.93 10.46 21.00
N LEU A 515 -24.68 10.05 19.75
CA LEU A 515 -25.74 9.64 18.81
C LEU A 515 -26.65 8.58 19.42
N ALA A 516 -26.03 7.75 20.24
CA ALA A 516 -26.64 6.69 20.99
C ALA A 516 -27.59 7.13 22.12
N ASN A 517 -27.17 8.13 22.88
CA ASN A 517 -27.91 8.60 24.05
C ASN A 517 -28.83 9.79 23.76
N ASP A 518 -28.85 10.30 22.53
CA ASP A 518 -29.70 11.40 22.11
C ASP A 518 -31.19 11.03 22.25
N PRO A 519 -32.02 11.71 23.07
CA PRO A 519 -33.44 11.42 23.32
C PRO A 519 -34.32 11.35 22.08
N ASP A 520 -34.01 12.13 21.04
CA ASP A 520 -34.72 12.12 19.77
C ASP A 520 -34.27 10.95 18.86
N LEU A 521 -33.21 10.23 19.28
CA LEU A 521 -32.63 9.03 18.67
C LEU A 521 -32.46 7.88 19.69
N ALA A 522 -33.13 7.96 20.85
CA ALA A 522 -32.63 7.32 22.07
C ALA A 522 -32.79 5.81 22.10
N GLY A 523 -31.72 5.17 22.56
CA GLY A 523 -31.84 3.91 23.28
C GLY A 523 -30.55 3.13 23.26
N PHE A 524 -29.51 3.74 23.82
CA PHE A 524 -28.24 3.08 24.03
C PHE A 524 -27.95 3.05 25.53
N GLY A 525 -28.60 2.11 26.21
CA GLY A 525 -28.12 1.62 27.49
C GLY A 525 -26.98 0.63 27.24
N ALA A 526 -25.79 0.95 27.77
CA ALA A 526 -24.57 0.12 27.80
C ALA A 526 -23.98 -0.27 26.42
N TRP A 527 -23.46 0.71 25.69
CA TRP A 527 -22.34 0.50 24.77
C TRP A 527 -21.11 1.26 25.27
N THR A 528 -20.23 0.53 25.95
CA THR A 528 -18.84 0.87 26.27
C THR A 528 -18.03 -0.27 25.65
N PRO A 529 -16.91 0.06 25.01
CA PRO A 529 -16.57 -0.33 23.64
C PRO A 529 -16.46 -1.85 23.47
N LEU A 530 -16.97 -2.37 22.35
CA LEU A 530 -16.45 -3.58 21.70
C LEU A 530 -15.11 -3.26 20.99
N ALA A 531 -14.29 -2.50 21.71
CA ALA A 531 -12.96 -2.01 21.36
C ALA A 531 -12.15 -1.96 22.66
N LEU A 532 -12.01 -3.08 23.36
CA LEU A 532 -11.02 -3.26 24.42
C LEU A 532 -10.68 -4.75 24.51
N GLY A 533 -9.54 -5.11 23.91
CA GLY A 533 -9.08 -6.47 23.73
C GLY A 533 -8.89 -6.78 22.25
N PHE A 534 -7.96 -6.09 21.60
CA PHE A 534 -7.23 -6.70 20.50
C PHE A 534 -6.11 -7.53 21.13
N PRO A 535 -6.30 -8.82 21.46
CA PRO A 535 -5.27 -9.79 21.15
C PRO A 535 -5.62 -10.36 19.77
N ASP A 536 -4.58 -10.62 19.00
CA ASP A 536 -4.27 -11.74 18.09
C ASP A 536 -5.28 -12.90 17.87
N ASP A 537 -6.55 -12.83 18.31
CA ASP A 537 -7.53 -13.91 18.27
C ASP A 537 -8.90 -13.42 17.74
N PRO A 538 -9.21 -13.64 16.45
CA PRO A 538 -10.53 -13.38 15.87
C PRO A 538 -11.67 -14.19 16.54
N ASP A 539 -11.38 -15.23 17.32
CA ASP A 539 -12.38 -16.01 18.05
C ASP A 539 -12.96 -15.28 19.28
N VAL A 540 -12.29 -14.26 19.82
CA VAL A 540 -12.80 -13.46 20.94
C VAL A 540 -14.00 -12.60 20.50
N TYR A 541 -13.88 -11.95 19.33
CA TYR A 541 -14.98 -11.22 18.70
C TYR A 541 -16.11 -12.16 18.28
N TRP A 542 -15.75 -13.33 17.77
CA TRP A 542 -16.65 -14.39 17.34
C TRP A 542 -17.51 -14.94 18.48
N ASN A 543 -16.94 -15.10 19.67
CA ASN A 543 -17.69 -15.53 20.85
C ASN A 543 -18.62 -14.43 21.39
N ALA A 544 -18.23 -13.15 21.26
CA ALA A 544 -19.03 -12.00 21.69
C ALA A 544 -20.24 -11.68 20.77
N SER A 545 -20.25 -12.22 19.55
CA SER A 545 -21.25 -11.94 18.51
C SER A 545 -22.34 -13.03 18.35
N ARG A 546 -22.39 -14.02 19.27
CA ARG A 546 -23.45 -15.06 19.26
C ARG A 546 -24.80 -14.58 19.84
N PRO A 547 -25.95 -15.00 19.29
CA PRO A 547 -27.30 -14.54 19.68
C PRO A 547 -27.71 -14.96 21.10
N ASP A 548 -27.24 -16.10 21.61
CA ASP A 548 -27.45 -16.55 22.98
C ASP A 548 -26.63 -15.73 24.00
N ALA A 549 -25.71 -14.89 23.53
CA ALA A 549 -24.86 -14.03 24.34
C ALA A 549 -25.24 -12.54 24.28
N ASN A 550 -26.14 -12.09 23.38
CA ASN A 550 -26.39 -10.65 23.21
C ASN A 550 -27.79 -10.26 22.68
N GLU A 551 -28.79 -10.26 23.58
CA GLU A 551 -30.14 -9.69 23.42
C GLU A 551 -30.14 -8.20 22.97
N LEU A 552 -28.99 -7.54 23.13
CA LEU A 552 -28.72 -6.13 22.83
C LEU A 552 -28.58 -5.82 21.32
N LEU A 553 -27.97 -6.72 20.53
CA LEU A 553 -27.69 -6.48 19.09
C LEU A 553 -28.98 -6.47 18.25
N ASP A 554 -29.96 -7.29 18.62
CA ASP A 554 -31.28 -7.31 17.98
C ASP A 554 -32.09 -6.04 18.29
N THR A 555 -31.81 -5.37 19.41
CA THR A 555 -32.54 -4.17 19.86
C THR A 555 -32.08 -2.86 19.16
N ILE A 556 -30.86 -2.83 18.60
CA ILE A 556 -30.22 -1.61 18.05
C ILE A 556 -30.09 -1.58 16.52
N ARG A 557 -30.44 -2.67 15.82
CA ARG A 557 -30.34 -2.84 14.35
C ARG A 557 -30.97 -1.70 13.54
N GLY A 558 -31.94 -0.98 14.11
CA GLY A 558 -32.63 0.16 13.48
C GLY A 558 -32.11 1.56 13.84
N LYS A 559 -31.06 1.69 14.65
CA LYS A 559 -30.67 2.98 15.29
C LYS A 559 -29.32 3.57 14.84
N LEU A 560 -28.46 2.77 14.21
CA LEU A 560 -27.24 3.26 13.53
C LEU A 560 -27.61 3.63 12.10
N ILE A 561 -27.95 4.89 11.86
CA ILE A 561 -28.15 5.42 10.51
C ILE A 561 -26.76 5.85 10.00
N PRO A 562 -26.18 5.19 8.99
CA PRO A 562 -24.85 5.52 8.46
C PRO A 562 -24.64 7.00 8.19
N ASP A 563 -25.66 7.65 7.65
CA ASP A 563 -25.64 9.06 7.29
C ASP A 563 -25.47 9.97 8.51
N ASN A 564 -26.03 9.60 9.67
CA ASN A 564 -25.88 10.38 10.90
C ASN A 564 -24.43 10.33 11.42
N VAL A 565 -23.79 9.15 11.37
CA VAL A 565 -22.38 9.00 11.77
C VAL A 565 -21.48 9.80 10.82
N ARG A 566 -21.72 9.69 9.51
CA ARG A 566 -21.01 10.47 8.49
C ARG A 566 -21.12 11.98 8.74
N GLN A 567 -22.33 12.48 8.98
CA GLN A 567 -22.58 13.89 9.27
C GLN A 567 -21.84 14.34 10.55
N LYS A 568 -21.76 13.48 11.57
CA LYS A 568 -20.99 13.79 12.79
C LYS A 568 -19.49 13.82 12.56
N TYR A 569 -18.92 12.94 11.72
CA TYR A 569 -17.50 13.05 11.35
C TYR A 569 -17.18 14.34 10.62
N VAL A 570 -18.14 14.89 9.88
CA VAL A 570 -17.96 16.18 9.23
C VAL A 570 -18.30 17.40 10.10
N SER A 571 -18.69 17.21 11.34
CA SER A 571 -18.99 18.32 12.25
C SER A 571 -17.72 18.94 12.85
N PRO A 572 -17.76 20.23 13.24
CA PRO A 572 -16.67 20.86 14.00
C PRO A 572 -16.33 20.10 15.29
N GLU A 573 -17.35 19.54 15.96
CA GLU A 573 -17.25 18.75 17.19
C GLU A 573 -16.30 17.55 17.05
N PHE A 574 -16.13 17.02 15.84
CA PHE A 574 -15.22 15.90 15.54
C PHE A 574 -13.93 16.36 14.87
N LYS A 575 -14.02 17.19 13.82
CA LYS A 575 -12.85 17.54 13.01
C LYS A 575 -11.79 18.36 13.75
N GLU A 576 -12.20 19.25 14.64
CA GLU A 576 -11.26 20.08 15.38
C GLU A 576 -10.45 19.23 16.38
N PRO A 577 -11.08 18.41 17.24
CA PRO A 577 -10.33 17.45 18.07
C PRO A 577 -9.49 16.45 17.24
N LEU A 578 -10.03 15.95 16.12
CA LEU A 578 -9.30 15.03 15.25
C LEU A 578 -8.02 15.67 14.69
N GLN A 579 -8.07 16.97 14.34
CA GLN A 579 -6.90 17.71 13.90
C GLN A 579 -5.83 17.79 14.98
N GLU A 580 -6.21 18.06 16.23
CA GLU A 580 -5.26 18.11 17.37
C GLU A 580 -4.62 16.74 17.63
N ILE A 581 -5.41 15.67 17.59
CA ILE A 581 -4.92 14.29 17.69
C ILE A 581 -3.92 13.99 16.56
N ASN A 582 -4.25 14.37 15.33
CA ASN A 582 -3.36 14.18 14.17
C ASN A 582 -2.09 15.01 14.26
N ASN A 583 -2.15 16.24 14.81
CA ASN A 583 -0.98 17.10 15.04
C ASN A 583 -0.05 16.47 16.09
N ALA A 584 -0.60 16.01 17.21
CA ALA A 584 0.15 15.32 18.24
C ALA A 584 0.79 14.03 17.71
N GLY A 585 0.05 13.25 16.91
CA GLY A 585 0.57 12.03 16.29
C GLY A 585 1.69 12.29 15.29
N LEU A 586 1.55 13.33 14.44
CA LEU A 586 2.59 13.75 13.51
C LEU A 586 3.86 14.20 14.25
N LYS A 587 3.71 14.97 15.33
CA LYS A 587 4.85 15.40 16.16
C LYS A 587 5.60 14.19 16.72
N ILE A 588 4.90 13.20 17.26
CA ILE A 588 5.51 11.95 17.76
C ILE A 588 6.27 11.24 16.63
N ALA A 589 5.67 11.07 15.46
CA ALA A 589 6.31 10.39 14.32
C ALA A 589 7.62 11.10 13.89
N LEU A 590 7.59 12.42 13.79
CA LEU A 590 8.78 13.21 13.43
C LEU A 590 9.86 13.19 14.53
N GLU A 591 9.46 13.23 15.80
CA GLU A 591 10.39 13.10 16.93
C GLU A 591 11.07 11.73 16.94
N ARG A 592 10.34 10.65 16.66
CA ARG A 592 10.91 9.30 16.56
C ARG A 592 11.91 9.18 15.42
N ALA A 593 11.57 9.68 14.23
CA ALA A 593 12.49 9.72 13.10
C ALA A 593 13.77 10.53 13.43
N SER A 594 13.63 11.66 14.12
CA SER A 594 14.76 12.51 14.51
C SER A 594 15.62 11.93 15.65
N GLN A 595 15.03 11.13 16.54
CA GLN A 595 15.72 10.54 17.69
C GLN A 595 16.22 9.11 17.43
N TYR A 596 16.01 8.59 16.22
CA TYR A 596 16.42 7.25 15.84
C TYR A 596 17.93 7.03 16.02
N ASP A 597 18.26 5.92 16.69
CA ASP A 597 19.64 5.47 16.91
C ASP A 597 19.89 4.16 16.14
N PRO A 598 20.59 4.23 15.00
CA PRO A 598 20.87 3.04 14.21
C PRO A 598 21.82 2.05 14.89
N TYR A 599 22.66 2.50 15.84
CA TYR A 599 23.58 1.60 16.55
C TYR A 599 22.84 0.76 17.57
N ARG A 600 21.86 1.36 18.26
CA ARG A 600 20.98 0.61 19.15
C ARG A 600 20.15 -0.40 18.36
N PHE A 601 19.58 0.00 17.23
CA PHE A 601 18.84 -0.91 16.36
C PHE A 601 19.71 -2.07 15.88
N GLN A 602 20.94 -1.80 15.44
CA GLN A 602 21.91 -2.83 15.06
C GLN A 602 22.23 -3.79 16.22
N ALA A 603 22.48 -3.27 17.42
CA ALA A 603 22.76 -4.12 18.59
C ALA A 603 21.57 -5.03 18.93
N GLU A 604 20.35 -4.50 18.85
CA GLU A 604 19.11 -5.25 19.07
C GLU A 604 18.87 -6.30 17.97
N LEU A 605 19.21 -6.01 16.71
CA LEU A 605 19.19 -6.99 15.61
C LEU A 605 20.16 -8.15 15.85
N VAL A 606 21.38 -7.85 16.31
CA VAL A 606 22.38 -8.89 16.65
C VAL A 606 21.88 -9.76 17.80
N GLN A 607 21.34 -9.15 18.86
CA GLN A 607 20.75 -9.87 19.98
C GLN A 607 19.58 -10.75 19.54
N LEU A 608 18.68 -10.20 18.72
CA LEU A 608 17.54 -10.94 18.18
C LEU A 608 17.99 -12.16 17.37
N GLY A 609 19.00 -12.00 16.51
CA GLY A 609 19.57 -13.11 15.75
C GLY A 609 20.12 -14.22 16.65
N GLN A 610 20.76 -13.88 17.77
CA GLN A 610 21.25 -14.86 18.75
C GLN A 610 20.11 -15.62 19.43
N LEU A 611 19.03 -14.92 19.81
CA LEU A 611 17.85 -15.53 20.44
C LEU A 611 17.13 -16.48 19.49
N LEU A 612 16.93 -16.07 18.24
CA LEU A 612 16.30 -16.90 17.21
C LEU A 612 17.12 -18.16 16.87
N MET A 613 18.46 -18.07 16.89
CA MET A 613 19.33 -19.24 16.72
C MET A 613 19.31 -20.17 17.94
N GLY A 614 19.16 -19.62 19.16
CA GLY A 614 19.05 -20.40 20.39
C GLY A 614 17.76 -21.23 20.46
N LEU A 615 16.63 -20.66 20.03
CA LEU A 615 15.33 -21.35 19.99
C LEU A 615 15.25 -22.49 18.96
N ALA A 616 16.12 -22.51 17.94
CA ALA A 616 16.16 -23.56 16.93
C ALA A 616 17.05 -24.76 17.31
N ALA A 617 17.80 -24.64 18.41
CA ALA A 617 18.74 -25.65 18.91
C ALA A 617 18.18 -26.49 20.08
N GLU A 618 17.02 -26.09 20.62
CA GLU A 618 16.20 -26.82 21.60
C GLU A 618 15.05 -27.53 20.88
#